data_AF-Q585I1-F1
#
_entry.id   AF-Q585I1-F1
#
_cell.length_a   1.000
_cell.length_b   1.000
_cell.length_c   1.000
_cell.angle_alpha   90.00
_cell.angle_beta   90.00
_cell.angle_gamma   90.00
#
_symmetry.space_group_name_H-M   'P 1'
#
loop_
_entity.id
_entity.type
_entity.pdbx_description
1 polymer ?
#
loop_
_entity_poly.entity_id
_entity_poly.type
_entity_poly.pdbx_seq_one_letter_code
_entity_poly.pdbx_strand_id
1 'polypeptide(L)'
;MLRRTVTSLRNARELHRLLPALLPLLDPPVPTGASVCAAHLIVATGHVSKQREPHMSNCPVLERKIPLSEIASDDNFLKHPCVPCLKHRINFLASEDFCYDFVERCGCGTDGALPPEWRCIVERQFGSMAALVEELVIHASNRREAGWTWLVYDAQQAGERPLLVVNMPAQRSPLLLGLWPLAVVNVTEAVLVEAVRAESSGSVAAAPPPPWCRAARASLYDTKAAAEAFAMTAPMSEGVGKKLSEIREKVARDAVSRMNWGFILQQLKKAETYYASSDRGEKIRVHRMKLEREAVTKAMSGLRDSGATFLTHDTVEVTTTPSANSEPSSPERVPGVQAKQPQTEGMDPCENKASAEPDPKCTQLPDGTWQYSYRNGDVTLLKPDGTRVFRKRELTTTAYPDGSMLFQYANNTSILDRADGVRVTTFEDGTTKEEMIRR
;
A
#
# COMPACT_ATOMS: atom_id res chain seq x y z
N MET A 1 12.74 10.22 -11.03
CA MET A 1 12.22 10.40 -9.65
C MET A 1 12.18 11.88 -9.32
N LEU A 2 11.08 12.36 -8.73
CA LEU A 2 10.77 13.77 -8.46
C LEU A 2 11.88 14.43 -7.61
N ARG A 3 12.89 15.04 -8.23
CA ARG A 3 13.95 15.80 -7.54
C ARG A 3 13.47 17.24 -7.34
N ARG A 4 12.84 17.55 -6.20
CA ARG A 4 12.61 18.94 -5.76
C ARG A 4 12.65 19.07 -4.25
N THR A 5 12.98 20.28 -3.83
CA THR A 5 13.02 20.82 -2.47
C THR A 5 11.61 20.90 -1.88
N VAL A 6 11.51 20.52 -0.59
CA VAL A 6 10.29 20.49 0.23
C VAL A 6 9.53 21.82 0.12
N THR A 7 8.25 21.79 -0.27
CA THR A 7 7.48 22.99 -0.67
C THR A 7 6.71 23.62 0.49
N SER A 8 6.25 22.83 1.47
CA SER A 8 5.62 23.40 2.67
C SER A 8 6.68 24.02 3.57
N LEU A 9 6.75 25.36 3.63
CA LEU A 9 7.74 26.12 4.43
C LEU A 9 7.88 25.61 5.86
N ARG A 10 6.77 25.19 6.48
CA ARG A 10 6.77 24.65 7.84
C ARG A 10 7.41 23.26 7.91
N ASN A 11 6.97 22.34 7.06
CA ASN A 11 7.48 20.97 7.04
C ASN A 11 8.93 20.92 6.54
N ALA A 12 9.31 21.80 5.62
CA ALA A 12 10.67 21.99 5.14
C ALA A 12 11.63 22.31 6.28
N ARG A 13 11.31 23.29 7.12
CA ARG A 13 12.17 23.66 8.26
C ARG A 13 12.36 22.50 9.23
N GLU A 14 11.29 21.78 9.54
CA GLU A 14 11.35 20.65 10.46
C GLU A 14 12.14 19.47 9.88
N LEU A 15 11.84 19.08 8.63
CA LEU A 15 12.60 18.05 7.91
C LEU A 15 14.08 18.40 7.83
N HIS A 16 14.44 19.66 7.53
CA HIS A 16 15.83 20.10 7.49
C HIS A 16 16.58 19.90 8.81
N ARG A 17 15.90 19.99 9.96
CA ARG A 17 16.51 19.73 11.28
C ARG A 17 16.64 18.24 11.59
N LEU A 18 15.66 17.44 11.19
CA LEU A 18 15.60 16.02 11.52
C LEU A 18 16.46 15.15 10.59
N LEU A 19 16.61 15.53 9.32
CA LEU A 19 17.31 14.74 8.32
C LEU A 19 18.78 14.45 8.65
N PRO A 20 19.60 15.41 9.13
CA PRO A 20 20.99 15.12 9.50
C PRO A 20 21.13 13.99 10.54
N ALA A 21 20.15 13.84 11.43
CA ALA A 21 20.11 12.77 12.41
C ALA A 21 19.67 11.42 11.82
N LEU A 22 18.78 11.43 10.81
CA LEU A 22 18.24 10.21 10.21
C LEU A 22 19.15 9.62 9.13
N LEU A 23 19.66 10.43 8.21
CA LEU A 23 20.31 9.95 6.98
C LEU A 23 21.48 8.97 7.23
N PRO A 24 22.35 9.17 8.24
CA PRO A 24 23.40 8.20 8.58
C PRO A 24 22.88 6.89 9.18
N LEU A 25 21.64 6.88 9.67
CA LEU A 25 20.99 5.73 10.31
C LEU A 25 20.08 4.96 9.35
N LEU A 26 19.92 5.43 8.10
CA LEU A 26 19.24 4.68 7.05
C LEU A 26 20.09 3.52 6.58
N ASP A 27 19.44 2.57 5.91
CA ASP A 27 20.08 1.39 5.37
C ASP A 27 19.69 1.19 3.88
N PRO A 28 20.58 1.49 2.93
CA PRO A 28 21.96 1.95 3.16
C PRO A 28 22.02 3.40 3.69
N PRO A 29 23.10 3.77 4.40
CA PRO A 29 23.28 5.12 4.88
C PRO A 29 23.41 6.08 3.72
N VAL A 30 22.75 7.24 3.83
CA VAL A 30 22.79 8.29 2.81
C VAL A 30 23.83 9.34 3.21
N PRO A 31 24.79 9.70 2.34
CA PRO A 31 25.81 10.68 2.66
C PRO A 31 25.21 12.04 3.04
N THR A 32 25.83 12.70 4.03
CA THR A 32 25.46 14.06 4.42
C THR A 32 25.60 15.01 3.23
N GLY A 33 24.56 15.82 2.98
CA GLY A 33 24.51 16.74 1.85
C GLY A 33 23.93 16.16 0.56
N ALA A 34 23.65 14.85 0.51
CA ALA A 34 22.92 14.27 -0.62
C ALA A 34 21.50 14.86 -0.70
N SER A 35 21.06 15.18 -1.93
CA SER A 35 19.67 15.60 -2.16
C SER A 35 18.76 14.38 -2.12
N VAL A 36 17.84 14.36 -1.16
CA VAL A 36 16.86 13.29 -0.98
C VAL A 36 15.46 13.83 -1.23
N CYS A 37 14.68 13.15 -2.07
CA CYS A 37 13.29 13.54 -2.31
C CYS A 37 12.34 12.97 -1.24
N ALA A 38 11.19 13.61 -1.06
CA ALA A 38 10.16 13.16 -0.13
C ALA A 38 9.73 11.70 -0.36
N ALA A 39 9.58 11.29 -1.63
CA ALA A 39 9.26 9.90 -1.98
C ALA A 39 10.29 8.89 -1.46
N HIS A 40 11.58 9.21 -1.53
CA HIS A 40 12.64 8.36 -1.00
C HIS A 40 12.57 8.29 0.54
N LEU A 41 12.35 9.43 1.20
CA LEU A 41 12.19 9.47 2.66
C LEU A 41 10.99 8.64 3.11
N ILE A 42 9.84 8.75 2.44
CA ILE A 42 8.63 7.99 2.74
C ILE A 42 8.92 6.48 2.71
N VAL A 43 9.60 6.00 1.66
CA VAL A 43 9.93 4.58 1.53
C VAL A 43 10.96 4.16 2.58
N ALA A 44 12.02 4.95 2.77
CA ALA A 44 13.11 4.65 3.72
C ALA A 44 12.68 4.69 5.20
N THR A 45 11.62 5.44 5.52
CA THR A 45 11.06 5.57 6.87
C THR A 45 9.72 4.82 7.02
N GLY A 46 9.30 4.10 5.99
CA GLY A 46 8.01 3.43 5.97
C GLY A 46 7.93 2.29 6.98
N HIS A 47 7.03 2.41 7.95
CA HIS A 47 6.68 1.32 8.86
C HIS A 47 5.62 0.44 8.21
N VAL A 48 6.02 -0.57 7.42
CA VAL A 48 5.12 -1.70 7.18
C VAL A 48 4.97 -2.43 8.51
N SER A 49 3.78 -2.30 9.10
CA SER A 49 3.41 -2.54 10.50
C SER A 49 3.83 -3.86 11.16
N LYS A 50 4.48 -4.79 10.46
CA LYS A 50 4.76 -6.14 10.96
C LYS A 50 5.96 -6.22 11.90
N GLN A 51 6.87 -5.26 11.88
CA GLN A 51 7.96 -5.19 12.85
C GLN A 51 8.04 -3.78 13.39
N ARG A 52 7.43 -3.55 14.56
CA ARG A 52 7.74 -2.36 15.33
C ARG A 52 9.19 -2.50 15.76
N GLU A 53 10.06 -1.74 15.12
CA GLU A 53 11.44 -1.57 15.59
C GLU A 53 11.35 -1.19 17.08
N PRO A 54 11.99 -1.95 17.98
CA PRO A 54 11.90 -1.65 19.40
C PRO A 54 12.46 -0.25 19.64
N HIS A 55 11.77 0.52 20.47
CA HIS A 55 12.32 1.78 20.95
C HIS A 55 13.55 1.49 21.82
N MET A 56 14.48 2.44 21.85
CA MET A 56 15.56 2.41 22.84
C MET A 56 14.96 2.47 24.25
N SER A 57 15.60 1.80 25.21
CA SER A 57 15.14 1.73 26.61
C SER A 57 14.97 3.11 27.25
N ASN A 58 15.74 4.10 26.81
CA ASN A 58 15.73 5.49 27.24
C ASN A 58 15.14 6.44 26.19
N CYS A 59 14.12 5.98 25.44
CA CYS A 59 13.47 6.80 24.42
C CYS A 59 12.88 8.09 25.03
N PRO A 60 13.39 9.29 24.69
CA PRO A 60 12.94 10.54 25.33
C PRO A 60 11.45 10.82 25.09
N VAL A 61 10.92 10.41 23.93
CA VAL A 61 9.50 10.53 23.59
C VAL A 61 8.62 9.74 24.54
N LEU A 62 9.04 8.52 24.92
CA LEU A 62 8.27 7.67 25.84
C LEU A 62 8.52 8.07 27.29
N GLU A 63 9.77 8.32 27.68
CA GLU A 63 10.17 8.61 29.05
C GLU A 63 9.70 9.99 29.51
N ARG A 64 9.95 11.03 28.67
CA ARG A 64 9.61 12.42 28.98
C ARG A 64 8.26 12.86 28.43
N LYS A 65 7.54 11.95 27.75
CA LYS A 65 6.25 12.23 27.08
C LYS A 65 6.33 13.39 26.08
N ILE A 66 7.48 13.56 25.40
CA ILE A 66 7.67 14.60 24.38
C ILE A 66 6.75 14.26 23.20
N PRO A 67 5.87 15.17 22.76
CA PRO A 67 5.07 14.94 21.56
C PRO A 67 5.96 14.74 20.33
N LEU A 68 5.59 13.81 19.44
CA LEU A 68 6.37 13.58 18.20
C LEU A 68 6.48 14.83 17.32
N SER A 69 5.55 15.78 17.45
CA SER A 69 5.59 17.08 16.76
C SER A 69 6.65 18.05 17.26
N GLU A 70 7.28 17.77 18.41
CA GLU A 70 8.23 18.68 19.08
C GLU A 70 9.66 18.16 19.08
N ILE A 71 9.90 16.94 18.60
CA ILE A 71 11.23 16.31 18.64
C ILE A 71 12.30 17.07 17.85
N ALA A 72 11.90 17.88 16.86
CA ALA A 72 12.82 18.72 16.08
C ALA A 72 13.30 19.98 16.83
N SER A 73 12.69 20.28 17.97
CA SER A 73 13.04 21.39 18.86
C SER A 73 13.72 20.91 20.15
N ASP A 74 13.76 19.59 20.40
CA ASP A 74 14.42 19.02 21.58
C ASP A 74 15.88 18.65 21.26
N ASP A 75 16.81 19.46 21.74
CA ASP A 75 18.25 19.24 21.53
C ASP A 75 18.76 17.92 22.12
N ASN A 76 18.13 17.40 23.19
CA ASN A 76 18.53 16.12 23.77
C ASN A 76 18.10 14.95 22.89
N PHE A 77 16.89 15.01 22.33
CA PHE A 77 16.43 14.03 21.35
C PHE A 77 17.32 14.05 20.11
N LEU A 78 17.70 15.23 19.60
CA LEU A 78 18.57 15.31 18.42
C LEU A 78 19.99 14.77 18.67
N LYS A 79 20.50 14.87 19.90
CA LYS A 79 21.79 14.25 20.29
C LYS A 79 21.71 12.73 20.41
N HIS A 80 20.57 12.20 20.87
CA HIS A 80 20.36 10.76 21.07
C HIS A 80 18.99 10.33 20.53
N PRO A 81 18.82 10.31 19.20
CA PRO A 81 17.51 10.11 18.60
C PRO A 81 17.06 8.67 18.74
N CYS A 82 15.80 8.48 19.14
CA CYS A 82 15.15 7.20 19.02
C CYS A 82 14.75 6.96 17.55
N VAL A 83 15.41 6.03 16.87
CA VAL A 83 15.24 5.78 15.43
C VAL A 83 13.77 5.56 15.03
N PRO A 84 12.96 4.74 15.73
CA PRO A 84 11.54 4.58 15.40
C PRO A 84 10.76 5.89 15.49
N CYS A 85 10.97 6.70 16.52
CA CYS A 85 10.31 8.01 16.66
C CYS A 85 10.72 8.98 15.54
N LEU A 86 12.02 9.01 15.23
CA LEU A 86 12.58 9.87 14.19
C LEU A 86 12.04 9.46 12.80
N LYS A 87 12.06 8.17 12.47
CA LYS A 87 11.46 7.60 11.25
C LYS A 87 9.98 7.95 11.17
N HIS A 88 9.21 7.73 12.23
CA HIS A 88 7.77 8.02 12.25
C HIS A 88 7.48 9.49 11.94
N ARG A 89 8.20 10.43 12.59
CA ARG A 89 7.98 11.86 12.37
C ARG A 89 8.41 12.30 10.97
N ILE A 90 9.56 11.86 10.49
CA ILE A 90 10.03 12.18 9.14
C ILE A 90 9.08 11.58 8.10
N ASN A 91 8.58 10.35 8.31
CA ASN A 91 7.61 9.71 7.41
C ASN A 91 6.34 10.54 7.29
N PHE A 92 5.81 11.00 8.42
CA PHE A 92 4.64 11.88 8.47
C PHE A 92 4.89 13.16 7.65
N LEU A 93 5.98 13.87 7.95
CA LEU A 93 6.28 15.17 7.33
C LEU A 93 6.54 15.05 5.83
N ALA A 94 7.31 14.03 5.43
CA ALA A 94 7.59 13.74 4.04
C ALA A 94 6.33 13.30 3.29
N SER A 95 5.45 12.51 3.91
CA SER A 95 4.17 12.12 3.33
C SER A 95 3.26 13.33 3.12
N GLU A 96 3.16 14.23 4.11
CA GLU A 96 2.36 15.43 4.01
C GLU A 96 2.87 16.36 2.90
N ASP A 97 4.18 16.65 2.87
CA ASP A 97 4.80 17.47 1.83
C ASP A 97 4.61 16.85 0.43
N PHE A 98 4.85 15.54 0.31
CA PHE A 98 4.62 14.80 -0.93
C PHE A 98 3.17 14.91 -1.40
N CYS A 99 2.19 14.73 -0.50
CA CYS A 99 0.77 14.81 -0.86
C CYS A 99 0.41 16.21 -1.37
N TYR A 100 0.82 17.28 -0.69
CA TYR A 100 0.50 18.64 -1.12
C TYR A 100 1.17 19.01 -2.45
N ASP A 101 2.46 18.70 -2.64
CA ASP A 101 3.16 18.91 -3.92
C ASP A 101 2.50 18.10 -5.05
N PHE A 102 2.03 16.88 -4.75
CA PHE A 102 1.35 16.05 -5.73
C PHE A 102 -0.04 16.60 -6.11
N VAL A 103 -0.81 17.10 -5.14
CA VAL A 103 -2.12 17.74 -5.37
C VAL A 103 -1.96 18.97 -6.25
N GLU A 104 -0.98 19.83 -5.96
CA GLU A 104 -0.70 21.03 -6.74
C GLU A 104 -0.43 20.65 -8.21
N ARG A 105 0.48 19.69 -8.44
CA ARG A 105 0.80 19.24 -9.81
C ARG A 105 -0.36 18.54 -10.51
N CYS A 106 -1.18 17.81 -9.75
CA CYS A 106 -2.36 17.15 -10.25
C CYS A 106 -3.47 18.15 -10.60
N GLY A 107 -3.56 19.30 -9.92
CA GLY A 107 -4.59 20.32 -10.12
C GLY A 107 -4.19 21.50 -11.01
N CYS A 108 -2.90 21.72 -11.28
CA CYS A 108 -2.41 22.81 -12.14
C CYS A 108 -2.63 22.58 -13.65
N GLY A 109 -3.71 21.90 -14.04
CA GLY A 109 -4.07 21.75 -15.44
C GLY A 109 -4.56 23.07 -16.03
N THR A 110 -3.93 23.52 -17.11
CA THR A 110 -4.60 24.38 -18.09
C THR A 110 -5.71 23.57 -18.77
N ASP A 111 -6.64 24.19 -19.50
CA ASP A 111 -7.76 23.59 -20.28
C ASP A 111 -7.32 22.58 -21.38
N GLY A 112 -6.25 21.82 -21.14
CA GLY A 112 -5.69 20.82 -22.02
C GLY A 112 -6.67 19.69 -22.25
N ALA A 113 -6.94 19.43 -23.53
CA ALA A 113 -7.72 18.30 -23.97
C ALA A 113 -7.19 16.99 -23.37
N LEU A 114 -8.11 16.09 -23.02
CA LEU A 114 -7.81 14.74 -22.54
C LEU A 114 -6.88 14.03 -23.55
N PRO A 115 -5.66 13.59 -23.15
CA PRO A 115 -4.76 12.90 -24.06
C PRO A 115 -5.43 11.64 -24.64
N PRO A 116 -5.33 11.39 -25.96
CA PRO A 116 -6.03 10.27 -26.60
C PRO A 116 -5.55 8.91 -26.07
N GLU A 117 -4.25 8.78 -25.78
CA GLU A 117 -3.66 7.58 -25.18
C GLU A 117 -4.26 7.29 -23.79
N TRP A 118 -4.46 8.33 -22.98
CA TRP A 118 -5.10 8.18 -21.68
C TRP A 118 -6.55 7.72 -21.84
N ARG A 119 -7.30 8.30 -22.80
CA ARG A 119 -8.67 7.88 -23.09
C ARG A 119 -8.75 6.39 -23.42
N CYS A 120 -7.87 5.88 -24.30
CA CYS A 120 -7.86 4.45 -24.64
C CYS A 120 -7.58 3.54 -23.44
N ILE A 121 -6.66 3.95 -22.55
CA ILE A 121 -6.35 3.20 -21.33
C ILE A 121 -7.56 3.16 -20.40
N VAL A 122 -8.25 4.28 -20.23
CA VAL A 122 -9.44 4.39 -19.38
C VAL A 122 -10.63 3.62 -19.96
N GLU A 123 -10.88 3.73 -21.27
CA GLU A 123 -11.94 2.98 -21.95
C GLU A 123 -11.73 1.47 -21.82
N ARG A 124 -10.48 1.00 -21.95
CA ARG A 124 -10.16 -0.42 -21.78
C ARG A 124 -10.42 -0.93 -20.37
N GLN A 125 -10.13 -0.14 -19.34
CA GLN A 125 -10.19 -0.61 -17.95
C GLN A 125 -11.51 -0.28 -17.24
N PHE A 126 -12.02 0.94 -17.42
CA PHE A 126 -13.21 1.46 -16.74
C PHE A 126 -14.42 1.56 -17.69
N GLY A 127 -14.24 1.26 -18.98
CA GLY A 127 -15.30 1.36 -20.00
C GLY A 127 -15.48 2.77 -20.56
N SER A 128 -15.40 3.81 -19.71
CA SER A 128 -15.48 5.20 -20.15
C SER A 128 -14.80 6.16 -19.17
N MET A 129 -14.51 7.37 -19.64
CA MET A 129 -14.02 8.44 -18.78
C MET A 129 -15.03 8.79 -17.67
N ALA A 130 -16.33 8.80 -17.98
CA ALA A 130 -17.37 9.06 -17.01
C ALA A 130 -17.39 8.01 -15.88
N ALA A 131 -17.19 6.73 -16.21
CA ALA A 131 -17.12 5.66 -15.23
C ALA A 131 -15.91 5.81 -14.28
N LEU A 132 -14.74 6.18 -14.80
CA LEU A 132 -13.58 6.49 -13.96
C LEU A 132 -13.85 7.68 -13.01
N VAL A 133 -14.48 8.74 -13.52
CA VAL A 133 -14.84 9.91 -12.72
C VAL A 133 -15.80 9.51 -11.60
N GLU A 134 -16.85 8.75 -11.91
CA GLU A 134 -17.79 8.25 -10.90
C GLU A 134 -17.09 7.34 -9.88
N GLU A 135 -16.17 6.47 -10.29
CA GLU A 135 -15.41 5.63 -9.36
C GLU A 135 -14.56 6.46 -8.38
N LEU A 136 -13.85 7.48 -8.89
CA LEU A 136 -13.09 8.41 -8.04
C LEU A 136 -14.00 9.16 -7.06
N VAL A 137 -15.15 9.64 -7.54
CA VAL A 137 -16.12 10.40 -6.75
C VAL A 137 -16.77 9.53 -5.68
N ILE A 138 -17.23 8.32 -6.03
CA ILE A 138 -17.80 7.32 -5.12
C ILE A 138 -16.79 6.96 -4.02
N HIS A 139 -15.53 6.71 -4.39
CA HIS A 139 -14.49 6.41 -3.41
C HIS A 139 -14.19 7.60 -2.50
N ALA A 140 -14.22 8.83 -3.03
CA ALA A 140 -13.98 10.06 -2.27
C ALA A 140 -15.14 10.42 -1.32
N SER A 141 -16.39 10.24 -1.76
CA SER A 141 -17.59 10.62 -1.00
C SER A 141 -17.93 9.61 0.11
N ASN A 142 -17.77 8.31 -0.13
CA ASN A 142 -18.15 7.23 0.78
C ASN A 142 -17.14 6.94 1.91
N ARG A 143 -16.18 7.82 2.13
CA ARG A 143 -15.15 7.62 3.16
C ARG A 143 -15.71 7.82 4.56
N ARG A 144 -15.28 7.01 5.52
CA ARG A 144 -15.58 7.29 6.94
C ARG A 144 -14.79 8.50 7.46
N GLU A 145 -13.55 8.65 7.00
CA GLU A 145 -12.63 9.69 7.48
C GLU A 145 -12.11 10.58 6.33
N ALA A 146 -11.90 11.86 6.64
CA ALA A 146 -11.27 12.82 5.74
C ALA A 146 -9.84 12.39 5.38
N GLY A 147 -9.44 12.57 4.13
CA GLY A 147 -8.13 12.13 3.64
C GLY A 147 -7.98 12.24 2.12
N TRP A 148 -7.22 11.32 1.54
CA TRP A 148 -6.82 11.38 0.14
C TRP A 148 -7.33 10.16 -0.63
N THR A 149 -8.05 10.37 -1.72
CA THR A 149 -8.44 9.30 -2.64
C THR A 149 -7.48 9.32 -3.82
N TRP A 150 -6.79 8.21 -4.05
CA TRP A 150 -5.71 8.12 -5.02
C TRP A 150 -6.12 7.25 -6.20
N LEU A 151 -5.75 7.68 -7.40
CA LEU A 151 -5.58 6.79 -8.54
C LEU A 151 -4.14 6.33 -8.55
N VAL A 152 -3.91 5.02 -8.53
CA VAL A 152 -2.57 4.44 -8.45
C VAL A 152 -2.36 3.38 -9.53
N TYR A 153 -1.11 3.12 -9.86
CA TYR A 153 -0.70 2.01 -10.71
C TYR A 153 -0.11 0.88 -9.85
N ASP A 154 -0.64 -0.33 -10.01
CA ASP A 154 -0.16 -1.56 -9.40
C ASP A 154 0.47 -2.48 -10.44
N ALA A 155 1.80 -2.56 -10.42
CA ALA A 155 2.55 -3.42 -11.32
C ALA A 155 2.28 -4.92 -11.09
N GLN A 156 1.79 -5.31 -9.90
CA GLN A 156 1.45 -6.71 -9.62
C GLN A 156 0.18 -7.15 -10.38
N GLN A 157 -0.65 -6.19 -10.81
CA GLN A 157 -1.91 -6.44 -11.53
C GLN A 157 -1.85 -6.02 -13.01
N ALA A 158 -0.65 -5.89 -13.58
CA ALA A 158 -0.44 -5.33 -14.91
C ALA A 158 -1.24 -6.00 -16.06
N GLY A 159 -1.72 -7.24 -15.87
CA GLY A 159 -2.47 -7.98 -16.89
C GLY A 159 -3.96 -7.64 -16.99
N GLU A 160 -4.67 -7.48 -15.86
CA GLU A 160 -6.14 -7.33 -15.88
C GLU A 160 -6.58 -5.88 -15.69
N ARG A 161 -6.10 -5.22 -14.62
CA ARG A 161 -6.52 -3.88 -14.19
C ARG A 161 -5.40 -3.18 -13.42
N PRO A 162 -4.38 -2.64 -14.11
CA PRO A 162 -3.24 -2.00 -13.44
C PRO A 162 -3.62 -0.75 -12.64
N LEU A 163 -4.69 -0.04 -13.01
CA LEU A 163 -5.10 1.17 -12.30
C LEU A 163 -6.03 0.84 -11.14
N LEU A 164 -5.81 1.42 -9.97
CA LEU A 164 -6.66 1.18 -8.79
C LEU A 164 -7.06 2.50 -8.15
N VAL A 165 -8.28 2.56 -7.63
CA VAL A 165 -8.71 3.68 -6.77
C VAL A 165 -8.61 3.25 -5.31
N VAL A 166 -7.76 3.94 -4.54
CA VAL A 166 -7.50 3.60 -3.13
C VAL A 166 -7.71 4.78 -2.21
N ASN A 167 -8.40 4.54 -1.09
CA ASN A 167 -8.61 5.53 -0.04
C ASN A 167 -7.53 5.42 1.02
N MET A 168 -6.75 6.49 1.21
CA MET A 168 -5.68 6.54 2.21
C MET A 168 -5.94 7.67 3.22
N PRO A 169 -5.67 7.48 4.52
CA PRO A 169 -5.80 8.56 5.51
C PRO A 169 -4.85 9.72 5.20
N ALA A 170 -5.11 10.89 5.76
CA ALA A 170 -4.43 12.16 5.41
C ALA A 170 -2.89 12.16 5.50
N GLN A 171 -2.29 11.17 6.17
CA GLN A 171 -0.85 11.12 6.47
C GLN A 171 -0.15 9.92 5.85
N ARG A 172 -0.78 9.25 4.87
CA ARG A 172 -0.19 8.08 4.21
C ARG A 172 -0.17 8.24 2.70
N SER A 173 0.99 7.93 2.13
CA SER A 173 1.20 7.86 0.69
C SER A 173 1.02 6.42 0.19
N PRO A 174 0.48 6.21 -1.03
CA PRO A 174 0.44 4.89 -1.67
C PRO A 174 1.81 4.23 -1.85
N LEU A 175 2.90 5.02 -1.84
CA LEU A 175 4.27 4.52 -1.92
C LEU A 175 4.61 3.52 -0.80
N LEU A 176 3.98 3.66 0.37
CA LEU A 176 4.13 2.71 1.48
C LEU A 176 3.55 1.32 1.19
N LEU A 177 2.65 1.24 0.21
CA LEU A 177 2.04 -0.01 -0.25
C LEU A 177 2.73 -0.54 -1.53
N GLY A 178 3.80 0.11 -1.99
CA GLY A 178 4.46 -0.23 -3.25
C GLY A 178 3.67 0.18 -4.50
N LEU A 179 2.61 0.98 -4.33
CA LEU A 179 1.74 1.47 -5.39
C LEU A 179 2.26 2.81 -5.92
N TRP A 180 2.21 3.01 -7.23
CA TRP A 180 2.71 4.24 -7.85
C TRP A 180 1.59 5.27 -7.98
N PRO A 181 1.69 6.46 -7.38
CA PRO A 181 0.64 7.47 -7.42
C PRO A 181 0.54 8.12 -8.81
N LEU A 182 -0.67 8.20 -9.34
CA LEU A 182 -0.97 8.81 -10.64
C LEU A 182 -1.78 10.10 -10.50
N ALA A 183 -2.86 10.05 -9.70
CA ALA A 183 -3.74 11.18 -9.41
C ALA A 183 -4.17 11.17 -7.95
N VAL A 184 -4.63 12.31 -7.45
CA VAL A 184 -5.13 12.44 -6.08
C VAL A 184 -6.31 13.39 -6.01
N VAL A 185 -7.33 13.01 -5.24
CA VAL A 185 -8.48 13.82 -4.86
C VAL A 185 -8.31 14.21 -3.39
N ASN A 186 -8.20 15.51 -3.13
CA ASN A 186 -8.05 16.05 -1.79
C ASN A 186 -9.41 16.20 -1.09
N VAL A 187 -9.71 15.27 -0.19
CA VAL A 187 -10.92 15.30 0.65
C VAL A 187 -10.52 15.44 2.12
N THR A 188 -9.44 16.18 2.38
CA THR A 188 -8.98 16.45 3.74
C THR A 188 -9.94 17.39 4.47
N GLU A 189 -9.82 17.41 5.79
CA GLU A 189 -10.64 18.25 6.65
C GLU A 189 -10.54 19.73 6.28
N ALA A 190 -9.34 20.21 5.93
CA ALA A 190 -9.14 21.60 5.53
C ALA A 190 -9.98 21.99 4.31
N VAL A 191 -9.96 21.17 3.25
CA VAL A 191 -10.73 21.40 2.01
C VAL A 191 -12.23 21.29 2.28
N LEU A 192 -12.64 20.31 3.06
CA LEU A 192 -14.06 20.14 3.40
C LEU A 192 -14.60 21.30 4.24
N VAL A 193 -13.83 21.79 5.21
CA VAL A 193 -14.21 22.96 6.02
C VAL A 193 -14.29 24.21 5.15
N GLU A 194 -13.36 24.40 4.21
CA GLU A 194 -13.42 25.50 3.25
C GLU A 194 -14.65 25.41 2.36
N ALA A 195 -14.99 24.22 1.84
CA ALA A 195 -16.18 23.99 1.04
C ALA A 195 -17.47 24.27 1.84
N VAL A 196 -17.56 23.82 3.09
CA VAL A 196 -18.69 24.15 3.99
C VAL A 196 -18.85 25.66 4.18
N ARG A 197 -17.73 26.37 4.37
CA ARG A 197 -17.74 27.84 4.53
C ARG A 197 -18.18 28.54 3.25
N ALA A 198 -17.72 28.09 2.09
CA ALA A 198 -18.10 28.63 0.80
C ALA A 198 -19.60 28.48 0.51
N GLU A 199 -20.22 27.38 0.94
CA GLU A 199 -21.68 27.20 0.83
C GLU A 199 -22.48 28.00 1.85
N SER A 200 -21.85 28.41 2.94
CA SER A 200 -22.48 29.16 4.03
C SER A 200 -22.41 30.67 3.79
N SER A 201 -22.24 31.16 2.56
CA SER A 201 -22.06 32.58 2.21
C SER A 201 -23.23 33.53 2.56
N GLY A 202 -24.21 33.07 3.36
CA GLY A 202 -25.02 33.98 4.18
C GLY A 202 -24.16 34.53 5.31
N SER A 203 -24.01 35.86 5.37
CA SER A 203 -23.26 36.62 6.37
C SER A 203 -23.52 36.16 7.80
N VAL A 204 -22.73 35.20 8.30
CA VAL A 204 -22.81 34.73 9.68
C VAL A 204 -21.39 34.69 10.25
N ALA A 205 -21.23 35.36 11.39
CA ALA A 205 -20.04 35.39 12.23
C ALA A 205 -19.36 34.02 12.30
N ALA A 206 -18.03 34.02 12.41
CA ALA A 206 -17.13 32.86 12.45
C ALA A 206 -17.81 31.60 13.02
N ALA A 207 -18.42 30.81 12.12
CA ALA A 207 -19.19 29.65 12.54
C ALA A 207 -18.25 28.69 13.28
N PRO A 208 -18.68 28.09 14.40
CA PRO A 208 -17.87 27.12 15.11
C PRO A 208 -17.45 26.01 14.14
N PRO A 209 -16.24 25.47 14.29
CA PRO A 209 -15.73 24.44 13.39
C PRO A 209 -16.68 23.22 13.43
N PRO A 210 -16.98 22.59 12.28
CA PRO A 210 -18.02 21.58 12.21
C PRO A 210 -17.68 20.37 13.09
N PRO A 211 -18.66 19.68 13.70
CA PRO A 211 -18.42 18.72 14.79
C PRO A 211 -17.59 17.49 14.36
N TRP A 212 -17.56 17.16 13.07
CA TRP A 212 -16.76 16.07 12.53
C TRP A 212 -15.28 16.42 12.35
N CYS A 213 -14.90 17.70 12.44
CA CYS A 213 -13.54 18.16 12.27
C CYS A 213 -12.69 17.92 13.55
N ARG A 214 -11.38 17.74 13.41
CA ARG A 214 -10.43 17.65 14.53
C ARG A 214 -10.42 18.91 15.37
N ALA A 215 -10.58 20.11 14.79
CA ALA A 215 -10.59 21.35 15.57
C ALA A 215 -11.74 21.39 16.60
N ALA A 216 -12.93 20.92 16.23
CA ALA A 216 -14.06 20.77 17.13
C ALA A 216 -13.77 19.76 18.25
N ARG A 217 -13.11 18.64 17.92
CA ARG A 217 -12.72 17.62 18.91
C ARG A 217 -11.59 18.07 19.84
N ALA A 218 -10.67 18.92 19.36
CA ALA A 218 -9.59 19.47 20.16
C ALA A 218 -10.13 20.42 21.24
N SER A 219 -11.16 21.21 20.93
CA SER A 219 -11.81 22.10 21.89
C SER A 219 -12.46 21.36 23.06
N LEU A 220 -12.80 20.07 22.91
CA LEU A 220 -13.38 19.26 23.98
C LEU A 220 -12.36 18.86 25.06
N TYR A 221 -11.05 19.03 24.82
CA TYR A 221 -10.03 18.78 25.85
C TYR A 221 -9.82 19.99 26.76
N ASP A 222 -10.35 21.16 26.40
CA ASP A 222 -10.48 22.27 27.34
C ASP A 222 -11.74 22.00 28.17
N THR A 223 -11.55 21.40 29.35
CA THR A 223 -12.60 20.76 30.16
C THR A 223 -13.77 21.67 30.50
N LYS A 224 -13.58 23.00 30.47
CA LYS A 224 -14.66 23.97 30.67
C LYS A 224 -15.53 24.18 29.43
N ALA A 225 -14.95 24.24 28.23
CA ALA A 225 -15.69 24.43 26.98
C ALA A 225 -16.40 23.14 26.53
N ALA A 226 -15.87 21.97 26.92
CA ALA A 226 -16.42 20.68 26.54
C ALA A 226 -17.84 20.45 27.05
N ALA A 227 -18.15 20.84 28.29
CA ALA A 227 -19.47 20.67 28.89
C ALA A 227 -20.53 21.53 28.18
N GLU A 228 -20.19 22.76 27.81
CA GLU A 228 -21.08 23.66 27.05
C GLU A 228 -21.25 23.20 25.60
N ALA A 229 -20.19 22.72 24.95
CA ALA A 229 -20.27 22.17 23.60
C ALA A 229 -21.07 20.85 23.52
N PHE A 230 -20.99 20.01 24.56
CA PHE A 230 -21.81 18.78 24.63
C PHE A 230 -23.29 19.10 24.85
N ALA A 231 -23.61 20.12 25.64
CA ALA A 231 -25.00 20.58 25.83
C ALA A 231 -25.59 21.20 24.54
N MET A 232 -24.75 21.80 23.69
CA MET A 232 -25.18 22.35 22.39
C MET A 232 -25.15 21.33 21.24
N THR A 233 -24.55 20.16 21.42
CA THR A 233 -24.68 19.05 20.46
C THR A 233 -25.97 18.28 20.72
N ALA A 234 -27.08 19.02 20.58
CA ALA A 234 -28.42 18.48 20.34
C ALA A 234 -28.36 17.39 19.24
N PRO A 235 -29.25 16.37 19.31
CA PRO A 235 -29.15 15.17 18.49
C PRO A 235 -28.93 15.56 17.04
N MET A 236 -27.80 15.10 16.51
CA MET A 236 -27.34 15.33 15.14
C MET A 236 -28.53 15.17 14.20
N SER A 237 -29.10 16.31 13.78
CA SER A 237 -30.15 16.33 12.78
C SER A 237 -29.66 15.49 11.60
N GLU A 238 -30.46 14.50 11.20
CA GLU A 238 -30.16 13.62 10.05
C GLU A 238 -29.77 14.41 8.78
N GLY A 239 -30.09 15.70 8.72
CA GLY A 239 -29.66 16.60 7.65
C GLY A 239 -28.15 16.87 7.56
N VAL A 240 -27.40 16.83 8.68
CA VAL A 240 -25.95 17.15 8.65
C VAL A 240 -25.15 16.08 7.92
N GLY A 241 -25.52 14.80 8.09
CA GLY A 241 -24.86 13.68 7.43
C GLY A 241 -25.01 13.71 5.91
N LYS A 242 -26.25 13.90 5.42
CA LYS A 242 -26.55 14.04 3.98
C LYS A 242 -25.81 15.23 3.37
N LYS A 243 -25.75 16.36 4.11
CA LYS A 243 -25.00 17.53 3.68
C LYS A 243 -23.49 17.26 3.54
N LEU A 244 -22.89 16.46 4.42
CA LEU A 244 -21.45 16.15 4.31
C LEU A 244 -21.12 15.24 3.12
N SER A 245 -21.96 14.25 2.81
CA SER A 245 -21.77 13.42 1.61
C SER A 245 -21.86 14.24 0.33
N GLU A 246 -22.85 15.14 0.24
CA GLU A 246 -23.02 16.06 -0.89
C GLU A 246 -21.82 16.99 -1.05
N ILE A 247 -21.32 17.56 0.05
CA ILE A 247 -20.12 18.42 0.03
C ILE A 247 -18.88 17.63 -0.42
N ARG A 248 -18.69 16.41 0.08
CA ARG A 248 -17.57 15.55 -0.34
C ARG A 248 -17.65 15.19 -1.81
N GLU A 249 -18.84 14.84 -2.29
CA GLU A 249 -19.08 14.56 -3.70
C GLU A 249 -18.75 15.77 -4.57
N LYS A 250 -19.24 16.96 -4.19
CA LYS A 250 -18.95 18.22 -4.89
C LYS A 250 -17.46 18.53 -4.92
N VAL A 251 -16.77 18.43 -3.78
CA VAL A 251 -15.31 18.61 -3.68
C VAL A 251 -14.57 17.59 -4.56
N ALA A 252 -15.01 16.34 -4.58
CA ALA A 252 -14.42 15.31 -5.41
C ALA A 252 -14.61 15.59 -6.90
N ARG A 253 -15.83 15.94 -7.34
CA ARG A 253 -16.14 16.30 -8.73
C ARG A 253 -15.33 17.52 -9.18
N ASP A 254 -15.21 18.55 -8.36
CA ASP A 254 -14.42 19.76 -8.62
C ASP A 254 -12.89 19.49 -8.65
N ALA A 255 -12.42 18.56 -7.83
CA ALA A 255 -11.02 18.12 -7.90
C ALA A 255 -10.75 17.35 -9.21
N VAL A 256 -11.65 16.45 -9.61
CA VAL A 256 -11.51 15.63 -10.82
C VAL A 256 -11.63 16.48 -12.09
N SER A 257 -12.52 17.49 -12.11
CA SER A 257 -12.66 18.40 -13.26
C SER A 257 -11.40 19.24 -13.52
N ARG A 258 -10.62 19.53 -12.48
CA ARG A 258 -9.35 20.28 -12.56
C ARG A 258 -8.12 19.38 -12.73
N MET A 259 -8.30 18.07 -12.88
CA MET A 259 -7.16 17.16 -13.00
C MET A 259 -6.36 17.40 -14.29
N ASN A 260 -5.04 17.49 -14.13
CA ASN A 260 -4.09 17.54 -15.24
C ASN A 260 -3.85 16.13 -15.80
N TRP A 261 -4.70 15.71 -16.74
CA TRP A 261 -4.61 14.39 -17.37
C TRP A 261 -3.29 14.15 -18.13
N GLY A 262 -2.64 15.19 -18.63
CA GLY A 262 -1.31 15.10 -19.24
C GLY A 262 -0.24 14.70 -18.21
N PHE A 263 -0.28 15.30 -17.02
CA PHE A 263 0.59 14.90 -15.91
C PHE A 263 0.32 13.45 -15.46
N ILE A 264 -0.94 13.06 -15.34
CA ILE A 264 -1.34 11.69 -14.94
C ILE A 264 -0.78 10.66 -15.94
N LEU A 265 -0.95 10.89 -17.25
CA LEU A 265 -0.37 10.04 -18.29
C LEU A 265 1.15 10.01 -18.21
N GLN A 266 1.81 11.14 -17.94
CA GLN A 266 3.25 11.19 -17.74
C GLN A 266 3.70 10.35 -16.53
N GLN A 267 2.92 10.35 -15.44
CA GLN A 267 3.21 9.51 -14.27
C GLN A 267 3.04 8.03 -14.59
N LEU A 268 2.01 7.66 -15.36
CA LEU A 268 1.80 6.28 -15.78
C LEU A 268 2.99 5.77 -16.61
N LYS A 269 3.41 6.52 -17.62
CA LYS A 269 4.60 6.14 -18.43
C LYS A 269 5.86 5.99 -17.59
N LYS A 270 6.05 6.88 -16.60
CA LYS A 270 7.17 6.77 -15.64
C LYS A 270 7.06 5.51 -14.78
N ALA A 271 5.86 5.17 -14.33
CA ALA A 271 5.60 3.94 -13.58
C ALA A 271 5.95 2.72 -14.44
N GLU A 272 5.39 2.61 -15.64
CA GLU A 272 5.65 1.51 -16.57
C GLU A 272 7.14 1.36 -16.86
N THR A 273 7.82 2.47 -17.19
CA THR A 273 9.28 2.46 -17.43
C THR A 273 10.05 2.00 -16.18
N TYR A 274 9.67 2.47 -14.99
CA TYR A 274 10.33 2.08 -13.75
C TYR A 274 10.11 0.59 -13.42
N TYR A 275 8.88 0.09 -13.57
CA TYR A 275 8.56 -1.31 -13.28
C TYR A 275 9.13 -2.28 -14.33
N ALA A 276 9.28 -1.84 -15.58
CA ALA A 276 9.97 -2.57 -16.62
C ALA A 276 11.51 -2.48 -16.54
N SER A 277 12.06 -1.58 -15.72
CA SER A 277 13.51 -1.39 -15.63
C SER A 277 14.22 -2.58 -14.97
N SER A 278 15.34 -3.00 -15.57
CA SER A 278 16.23 -4.03 -15.01
C SER A 278 16.86 -3.59 -13.67
N ASP A 279 17.16 -2.29 -13.51
CA ASP A 279 17.69 -1.71 -12.27
C ASP A 279 16.79 -1.99 -11.05
N ARG A 280 15.47 -1.93 -11.23
CA ARG A 280 14.52 -2.30 -10.17
C ARG A 280 14.62 -3.79 -9.84
N GLY A 281 14.64 -4.64 -10.87
CA GLY A 281 14.79 -6.09 -10.69
C GLY A 281 16.06 -6.44 -9.92
N GLU A 282 17.16 -5.77 -10.24
CA GLU A 282 18.43 -5.93 -9.55
C GLU A 282 18.36 -5.47 -8.09
N LYS A 283 17.79 -4.29 -7.82
CA LYS A 283 17.63 -3.80 -6.44
C LYS A 283 16.77 -4.71 -5.58
N ILE A 284 15.69 -5.26 -6.13
CA ILE A 284 14.85 -6.24 -5.44
C ILE A 284 15.65 -7.51 -5.14
N ARG A 285 16.42 -8.01 -6.11
CA ARG A 285 17.27 -9.20 -5.95
C ARG A 285 18.32 -8.99 -4.86
N VAL A 286 19.04 -7.87 -4.90
CA VAL A 286 20.06 -7.51 -3.89
C VAL A 286 19.44 -7.36 -2.52
N HIS A 287 18.29 -6.68 -2.41
CA HIS A 287 17.59 -6.52 -1.14
C HIS A 287 17.10 -7.86 -0.58
N ARG A 288 16.55 -8.73 -1.43
CA ARG A 288 16.13 -10.08 -1.03
C ARG A 288 17.33 -10.92 -0.56
N MET A 289 18.43 -10.94 -1.31
CA MET A 289 19.67 -11.63 -0.90
C MET A 289 20.20 -11.12 0.45
N LYS A 290 20.08 -9.82 0.70
CA LYS A 290 20.46 -9.22 1.98
C LYS A 290 19.56 -9.72 3.11
N LEU A 291 18.24 -9.68 2.94
CA LEU A 291 17.28 -10.19 3.93
C LEU A 291 17.48 -11.68 4.20
N GLU A 292 17.76 -12.47 3.16
CA GLU A 292 18.07 -13.90 3.29
C GLU A 292 19.36 -14.11 4.11
N ARG A 293 20.42 -13.34 3.83
CA ARG A 293 21.67 -13.38 4.62
C ARG A 293 21.46 -12.99 6.09
N GLU A 294 20.67 -11.95 6.35
CA GLU A 294 20.34 -11.51 7.70
C GLU A 294 19.49 -12.57 8.44
N ALA A 295 18.51 -13.17 7.76
CA ALA A 295 17.69 -14.23 8.31
C ALA A 295 18.52 -15.47 8.66
N VAL A 296 19.44 -15.88 7.77
CA VAL A 296 20.39 -16.98 8.03
C VAL A 296 21.28 -16.65 9.23
N THR A 297 21.84 -15.44 9.28
CA THR A 297 22.72 -15.02 10.38
C THR A 297 21.97 -15.05 11.73
N LYS A 298 20.71 -14.58 11.73
CA LYS A 298 19.84 -14.61 12.90
C LYS A 298 19.43 -16.03 13.30
N ALA A 299 19.19 -16.92 12.34
CA ALA A 299 18.91 -18.33 12.61
C ALA A 299 20.12 -19.02 13.25
N MET A 300 21.33 -18.77 12.71
CA MET A 300 22.57 -19.32 13.25
C MET A 300 22.89 -18.80 14.65
N SER A 301 22.64 -17.51 14.94
CA SER A 301 22.79 -16.99 16.31
C SER A 301 21.80 -17.64 17.27
N GLY A 302 20.53 -17.80 16.86
CA GLY A 302 19.52 -18.48 17.68
C GLY A 302 19.85 -19.95 17.96
N LEU A 303 20.46 -20.65 17.00
CA LEU A 303 20.94 -22.03 17.18
C LEU A 303 22.14 -22.10 18.13
N ARG A 304 23.02 -21.09 18.12
CA ARG A 304 24.12 -21.01 19.07
C ARG A 304 23.63 -20.78 20.51
N ASP A 305 22.58 -19.97 20.66
CA ASP A 305 22.00 -19.64 21.97
C ASP A 305 21.15 -20.79 22.54
N SER A 306 20.62 -21.69 21.71
CA SER A 306 19.84 -22.85 22.18
C SER A 306 20.69 -23.98 22.77
N GLY A 307 22.02 -23.85 22.77
CA GLY A 307 22.93 -24.90 23.25
C GLY A 307 23.05 -26.10 22.31
N ALA A 308 22.52 -26.01 21.08
CA ALA A 308 22.75 -27.01 20.04
C ALA A 308 24.26 -27.06 19.73
N THR A 309 24.91 -28.14 20.17
CA THR A 309 26.33 -28.36 19.94
C THR A 309 26.51 -28.88 18.53
N PHE A 310 26.92 -28.00 17.60
CA PHE A 310 27.36 -28.42 16.28
C PHE A 310 28.73 -29.08 16.45
N LEU A 311 28.80 -30.38 16.19
CA LEU A 311 30.09 -31.06 16.06
C LEU A 311 30.81 -30.42 14.87
N THR A 312 32.06 -30.00 15.09
CA THR A 312 32.89 -29.20 14.16
C THR A 312 33.13 -29.82 12.78
N HIS A 313 32.61 -31.02 12.52
CA HIS A 313 32.71 -31.71 11.23
C HIS A 313 31.47 -31.52 10.33
N ASP A 314 30.37 -30.98 10.85
CA ASP A 314 29.19 -30.72 10.03
C ASP A 314 29.36 -29.37 9.30
N THR A 315 29.95 -29.42 8.11
CA THR A 315 29.97 -28.29 7.18
C THR A 315 28.55 -28.03 6.68
N VAL A 316 27.88 -27.01 7.23
CA VAL A 316 26.62 -26.50 6.69
C VAL A 316 26.96 -25.67 5.45
N GLU A 317 26.95 -26.30 4.28
CA GLU A 317 26.97 -25.56 3.02
C GLU A 317 25.62 -24.86 2.84
N VAL A 318 25.62 -23.53 2.99
CA VAL A 318 24.47 -22.71 2.61
C VAL A 318 24.46 -22.61 1.08
N THR A 319 23.90 -23.63 0.42
CA THR A 319 23.65 -23.58 -1.02
C THR A 319 22.56 -22.55 -1.27
N THR A 320 22.96 -21.30 -1.49
CA THR A 320 22.08 -20.29 -2.08
C THR A 320 21.87 -20.71 -3.51
N THR A 321 20.80 -21.44 -3.81
CA THR A 321 20.43 -21.79 -5.19
C THR A 321 20.36 -20.52 -6.01
N PRO A 322 21.32 -20.22 -6.91
CA PRO A 322 21.16 -19.13 -7.83
C PRO A 322 20.07 -19.57 -8.81
N SER A 323 19.03 -18.75 -8.95
CA SER A 323 17.92 -18.99 -9.86
C SER A 323 18.42 -19.55 -11.19
N ALA A 324 18.02 -20.78 -11.47
CA ALA A 324 18.41 -21.55 -12.63
C ALA A 324 18.08 -20.77 -13.91
N ASN A 325 19.12 -20.23 -14.54
CA ASN A 325 19.12 -19.87 -15.95
C ASN A 325 20.42 -20.41 -16.55
N SER A 326 20.25 -21.49 -17.32
CA SER A 326 21.02 -21.87 -18.51
C SER A 326 22.55 -21.87 -18.42
N GLU A 327 23.15 -23.06 -18.51
CA GLU A 327 24.05 -23.40 -19.62
C GLU A 327 24.30 -24.93 -19.70
N PRO A 328 24.25 -25.55 -20.89
CA PRO A 328 24.40 -26.99 -21.07
C PRO A 328 25.87 -27.38 -21.34
N SER A 329 26.46 -28.18 -20.46
CA SER A 329 27.80 -28.73 -20.66
C SER A 329 27.77 -30.02 -21.48
N SER A 330 28.08 -29.85 -22.76
CA SER A 330 28.99 -30.60 -23.64
C SER A 330 28.85 -32.12 -23.89
N PRO A 331 29.20 -32.57 -25.12
CA PRO A 331 28.84 -33.88 -25.63
C PRO A 331 30.01 -34.87 -25.62
N GLU A 332 29.69 -36.11 -25.25
CA GLU A 332 30.60 -37.25 -25.36
C GLU A 332 30.35 -38.03 -26.65
N ARG A 333 31.46 -38.43 -27.26
CA ARG A 333 31.68 -38.72 -28.67
C ARG A 333 32.03 -40.20 -28.81
N VAL A 334 31.28 -40.98 -29.58
CA VAL A 334 31.80 -42.22 -30.20
C VAL A 334 31.18 -42.41 -31.59
N PRO A 335 31.96 -42.81 -32.62
CA PRO A 335 31.57 -42.79 -34.03
C PRO A 335 31.18 -44.17 -34.57
N GLY A 336 30.41 -44.21 -35.65
CA GLY A 336 30.42 -45.37 -36.53
C GLY A 336 29.28 -45.49 -37.52
N VAL A 337 29.70 -45.51 -38.79
CA VAL A 337 29.08 -46.18 -39.95
C VAL A 337 28.33 -45.28 -40.95
N GLN A 338 28.92 -45.31 -42.14
CA GLN A 338 28.67 -44.61 -43.39
C GLN A 338 27.39 -45.10 -44.08
N ALA A 339 26.73 -44.23 -44.85
CA ALA A 339 26.78 -44.21 -46.32
C ALA A 339 25.52 -43.61 -46.96
N LYS A 340 25.76 -42.78 -47.99
CA LYS A 340 24.93 -42.44 -49.16
C LYS A 340 23.72 -41.48 -49.03
N GLN A 341 23.98 -40.23 -49.45
CA GLN A 341 23.30 -39.36 -50.45
C GLN A 341 21.97 -39.83 -51.11
N PRO A 342 21.19 -38.93 -51.78
CA PRO A 342 21.11 -37.45 -51.70
C PRO A 342 19.67 -36.87 -51.69
N GLN A 343 19.58 -35.58 -51.33
CA GLN A 343 18.64 -34.54 -51.80
C GLN A 343 17.21 -34.94 -52.23
N THR A 344 16.22 -34.49 -51.46
CA THR A 344 14.98 -33.96 -52.04
C THR A 344 14.41 -32.89 -51.11
N GLU A 345 14.19 -31.70 -51.67
CA GLU A 345 13.47 -30.57 -51.08
C GLU A 345 12.00 -30.93 -50.85
N GLY A 346 11.42 -30.51 -49.72
CA GLY A 346 10.01 -30.73 -49.44
C GLY A 346 9.61 -30.35 -48.02
N MET A 347 9.14 -29.09 -47.88
CA MET A 347 8.17 -28.53 -46.92
C MET A 347 7.82 -29.28 -45.63
N ASP A 348 8.03 -28.57 -44.51
CA ASP A 348 7.24 -28.49 -43.27
C ASP A 348 6.69 -29.79 -42.62
N PRO A 349 6.84 -29.95 -41.28
CA PRO A 349 6.15 -29.04 -40.37
C PRO A 349 6.89 -28.68 -39.07
N CYS A 350 6.78 -27.42 -38.69
CA CYS A 350 7.05 -26.92 -37.35
C CYS A 350 6.16 -27.62 -36.32
N GLU A 351 6.75 -28.59 -35.61
CA GLU A 351 6.08 -29.36 -34.57
C GLU A 351 5.99 -28.55 -33.27
N ASN A 352 4.79 -28.02 -33.02
CA ASN A 352 4.12 -27.86 -31.73
C ASN A 352 4.99 -27.56 -30.49
N LYS A 353 5.34 -26.28 -30.29
CA LYS A 353 5.61 -25.76 -28.95
C LYS A 353 4.29 -25.62 -28.19
N ALA A 354 4.09 -26.51 -27.22
CA ALA A 354 2.99 -26.51 -26.26
C ALA A 354 2.73 -25.10 -25.69
N SER A 355 1.65 -24.47 -26.13
CA SER A 355 1.07 -23.28 -25.55
C SER A 355 0.63 -23.62 -24.13
N ALA A 356 1.46 -23.25 -23.15
CA ALA A 356 1.10 -23.32 -21.74
C ALA A 356 -0.14 -22.45 -21.51
N GLU A 357 -1.32 -23.07 -21.34
CA GLU A 357 -2.54 -22.35 -20.98
C GLU A 357 -2.28 -21.53 -19.70
N PRO A 358 -2.75 -20.27 -19.64
CA PRO A 358 -2.55 -19.40 -18.50
C PRO A 358 -3.21 -19.99 -17.25
N ASP A 359 -2.45 -20.04 -16.16
CA ASP A 359 -2.87 -20.42 -14.81
C ASP A 359 -3.03 -19.12 -13.99
N PRO A 360 -4.19 -18.85 -13.35
CA PRO A 360 -5.38 -19.72 -13.20
C PRO A 360 -6.35 -19.71 -14.38
N LYS A 361 -7.09 -20.82 -14.52
CA LYS A 361 -8.26 -20.89 -15.42
C LYS A 361 -9.45 -20.21 -14.75
N CYS A 362 -9.94 -19.14 -15.36
CA CYS A 362 -11.08 -18.36 -14.87
C CYS A 362 -12.39 -18.81 -15.54
N THR A 363 -13.47 -18.96 -14.78
CA THR A 363 -14.82 -19.25 -15.30
C THR A 363 -15.85 -18.54 -14.44
N GLN A 364 -16.82 -17.85 -15.07
CA GLN A 364 -17.93 -17.23 -14.36
C GLN A 364 -19.10 -18.23 -14.27
N LEU A 365 -19.59 -18.47 -13.06
CA LEU A 365 -20.73 -19.33 -12.79
C LEU A 365 -22.05 -18.58 -13.00
N PRO A 366 -23.19 -19.28 -13.22
CA PRO A 366 -24.49 -18.65 -13.48
C PRO A 366 -25.02 -17.73 -12.37
N ASP A 367 -24.57 -17.93 -11.12
CA ASP A 367 -24.91 -17.09 -9.98
C ASP A 367 -24.08 -15.79 -9.90
N GLY A 368 -23.16 -15.59 -10.86
CA GLY A 368 -22.23 -14.46 -10.89
C GLY A 368 -20.92 -14.70 -10.13
N THR A 369 -20.75 -15.85 -9.48
CA THR A 369 -19.50 -16.22 -8.79
C THR A 369 -18.40 -16.47 -9.81
N TRP A 370 -17.22 -15.88 -9.60
CA TRP A 370 -16.03 -16.17 -10.38
C TRP A 370 -15.26 -17.33 -9.76
N GLN A 371 -14.96 -18.36 -10.55
CA GLN A 371 -14.15 -19.50 -10.16
C GLN A 371 -12.78 -19.45 -10.85
N TYR A 372 -11.73 -19.46 -10.03
CA TYR A 372 -10.33 -19.54 -10.45
C TYR A 372 -9.81 -20.93 -10.09
N SER A 373 -9.51 -21.75 -11.09
CA SER A 373 -8.99 -23.10 -10.88
C SER A 373 -7.50 -23.11 -11.18
N TYR A 374 -6.69 -23.54 -10.21
CA TYR A 374 -5.24 -23.55 -10.31
C TYR A 374 -4.73 -24.93 -10.73
N ARG A 375 -3.54 -25.00 -11.34
CA ARG A 375 -2.94 -26.28 -11.78
C ARG A 375 -2.66 -27.26 -10.64
N ASN A 376 -2.46 -26.76 -9.41
CA ASN A 376 -2.26 -27.59 -8.23
C ASN A 376 -3.58 -28.24 -7.71
N GLY A 377 -4.72 -27.91 -8.32
CA GLY A 377 -6.05 -28.39 -7.92
C GLY A 377 -6.73 -27.50 -6.88
N ASP A 378 -6.08 -26.41 -6.43
CA ASP A 378 -6.73 -25.42 -5.57
C ASP A 378 -7.78 -24.65 -6.38
N VAL A 379 -8.81 -24.15 -5.69
CA VAL A 379 -9.87 -23.37 -6.31
C VAL A 379 -10.16 -22.13 -5.47
N THR A 380 -10.16 -20.95 -6.09
CA THR A 380 -10.66 -19.71 -5.47
C THR A 380 -12.02 -19.36 -6.07
N LEU A 381 -13.01 -19.10 -5.23
CA LEU A 381 -14.32 -18.60 -5.61
C LEU A 381 -14.47 -17.16 -5.11
N LEU A 382 -14.83 -16.23 -5.99
CA LEU A 382 -15.17 -14.85 -5.66
C LEU A 382 -16.67 -14.65 -5.93
N LYS A 383 -17.45 -14.60 -4.85
CA LYS A 383 -18.89 -14.43 -4.93
C LYS A 383 -19.28 -12.97 -5.21
N PRO A 384 -20.48 -12.69 -5.74
CA PRO A 384 -20.95 -11.33 -6.02
C PRO A 384 -21.03 -10.41 -4.80
N ASP A 385 -21.23 -10.97 -3.61
CA ASP A 385 -21.26 -10.24 -2.34
C ASP A 385 -19.86 -9.77 -1.88
N GLY A 386 -18.79 -10.17 -2.57
CA GLY A 386 -17.40 -9.90 -2.22
C GLY A 386 -16.74 -10.99 -1.37
N THR A 387 -17.48 -12.03 -0.97
CA THR A 387 -16.95 -13.17 -0.21
C THR A 387 -15.96 -13.95 -1.08
N ARG A 388 -14.77 -14.24 -0.54
CA ARG A 388 -13.72 -15.02 -1.20
C ARG A 388 -13.54 -16.37 -0.51
N VAL A 389 -13.71 -17.47 -1.24
CA VAL A 389 -13.54 -18.83 -0.72
C VAL A 389 -12.35 -19.49 -1.41
N PHE A 390 -11.31 -19.82 -0.65
CA PHE A 390 -10.14 -20.55 -1.10
C PHE A 390 -10.28 -22.01 -0.65
N ARG A 391 -10.45 -22.94 -1.59
CA ARG A 391 -10.52 -24.38 -1.33
C ARG A 391 -9.19 -25.03 -1.68
N LYS A 392 -8.56 -25.61 -0.67
CA LYS A 392 -7.42 -26.52 -0.79
C LYS A 392 -7.88 -27.93 -0.40
N ARG A 393 -7.03 -28.94 -0.64
CA ARG A 393 -7.35 -30.35 -0.34
C ARG A 393 -7.89 -30.61 1.08
N GLU A 394 -7.34 -29.93 2.08
CA GLU A 394 -7.63 -30.19 3.50
C GLU A 394 -8.19 -28.98 4.26
N LEU A 395 -8.30 -27.84 3.58
CA LEU A 395 -8.64 -26.56 4.20
C LEU A 395 -9.44 -25.70 3.24
N THR A 396 -10.60 -25.24 3.71
CA THR A 396 -11.37 -24.18 3.05
C THR A 396 -11.23 -22.90 3.87
N THR A 397 -10.75 -21.82 3.26
CA THR A 397 -10.66 -20.50 3.90
C THR A 397 -11.66 -19.56 3.24
N THR A 398 -12.56 -18.98 4.02
CA THR A 398 -13.55 -18.00 3.55
C THR A 398 -13.26 -16.64 4.17
N ALA A 399 -12.95 -15.64 3.33
CA ALA A 399 -12.84 -14.25 3.75
C ALA A 399 -14.14 -13.51 3.41
N TYR A 400 -14.80 -12.99 4.42
CA TYR A 400 -16.05 -12.26 4.29
C TYR A 400 -15.81 -10.76 4.03
N PRO A 401 -16.77 -10.04 3.42
CA PRO A 401 -16.64 -8.61 3.13
C PRO A 401 -16.50 -7.72 4.37
N ASP A 402 -16.98 -8.17 5.52
CA ASP A 402 -16.86 -7.47 6.81
C ASP A 402 -15.43 -7.54 7.41
N GLY A 403 -14.54 -8.35 6.80
CA GLY A 403 -13.17 -8.59 7.27
C GLY A 403 -13.03 -9.84 8.15
N SER A 404 -14.12 -10.56 8.43
CA SER A 404 -14.07 -11.82 9.15
C SER A 404 -13.46 -12.93 8.27
N MET A 405 -12.71 -13.85 8.88
CA MET A 405 -12.06 -14.97 8.19
C MET A 405 -12.43 -16.30 8.84
N LEU A 406 -12.99 -17.22 8.06
CA LEU A 406 -13.35 -18.57 8.49
C LEU A 406 -12.39 -19.60 7.88
N PHE A 407 -11.84 -20.47 8.70
CA PHE A 407 -11.02 -21.62 8.33
C PHE A 407 -11.80 -22.88 8.65
N GLN A 408 -12.02 -23.76 7.67
CA GLN A 408 -12.72 -25.03 7.83
C GLN A 408 -11.80 -26.17 7.43
N TYR A 409 -11.52 -27.06 8.36
CA TYR A 409 -10.65 -28.21 8.18
C TYR A 409 -11.46 -29.46 7.82
N ALA A 410 -10.80 -30.43 7.19
CA ALA A 410 -11.44 -31.70 6.78
C ALA A 410 -12.01 -32.52 7.95
N ASN A 411 -11.48 -32.34 9.17
CA ASN A 411 -11.94 -33.01 10.39
C ASN A 411 -13.12 -32.28 11.08
N ASN A 412 -13.90 -31.49 10.35
CA ASN A 412 -14.99 -30.65 10.87
C ASN A 412 -14.60 -29.60 11.93
N THR A 413 -13.31 -29.42 12.21
CA THR A 413 -12.84 -28.30 13.03
C THR A 413 -12.96 -27.01 12.22
N SER A 414 -13.32 -25.89 12.86
CA SER A 414 -13.29 -24.58 12.22
C SER A 414 -12.83 -23.47 13.15
N ILE A 415 -12.27 -22.41 12.57
CA ILE A 415 -11.82 -21.21 13.28
C ILE A 415 -12.41 -20.01 12.55
N LEU A 416 -13.21 -19.19 13.25
CA LEU A 416 -13.75 -17.94 12.75
C LEU A 416 -13.08 -16.78 13.49
N ASP A 417 -12.24 -16.04 12.78
CA ASP A 417 -11.68 -14.77 13.23
C ASP A 417 -12.63 -13.64 12.82
N ARG A 418 -13.36 -13.08 13.77
CA ARG A 418 -14.34 -12.01 13.53
C ARG A 418 -13.66 -10.64 13.43
N ALA A 419 -14.31 -9.72 12.71
CA ALA A 419 -13.83 -8.36 12.55
C ALA A 419 -13.72 -7.55 13.86
N ASP A 420 -14.44 -7.95 14.91
CA ASP A 420 -14.37 -7.39 16.27
C ASP A 420 -13.15 -7.85 17.08
N GLY A 421 -12.34 -8.76 16.53
CA GLY A 421 -11.15 -9.31 17.19
C GLY A 421 -11.43 -10.53 18.07
N VAL A 422 -12.63 -11.10 18.03
CA VAL A 422 -12.94 -12.37 18.70
C VAL A 422 -12.65 -13.54 17.75
N ARG A 423 -11.96 -14.56 18.25
CA ARG A 423 -11.76 -15.85 17.60
C ARG A 423 -12.72 -16.87 18.18
N VAL A 424 -13.52 -17.51 17.33
CA VAL A 424 -14.38 -18.65 17.68
C VAL A 424 -13.77 -19.90 17.09
N THR A 425 -13.43 -20.88 17.92
CA THR A 425 -12.93 -22.20 17.49
C THR A 425 -14.00 -23.24 17.74
N THR A 426 -14.46 -23.93 16.70
CA THR A 426 -15.36 -25.09 16.80
C THR A 426 -14.53 -26.35 16.60
N PHE A 427 -14.52 -27.23 17.58
CA PHE A 427 -13.80 -28.50 17.52
C PHE A 427 -14.62 -29.57 16.81
N GLU A 428 -13.99 -30.69 16.47
CA GLU A 428 -14.59 -31.84 15.79
C GLU A 428 -15.82 -32.42 16.52
N ASP A 429 -15.86 -32.32 17.85
CA ASP A 429 -16.98 -32.74 18.69
C ASP A 429 -18.17 -31.74 18.70
N GLY A 430 -18.05 -30.64 17.96
CA GLY A 430 -19.03 -29.55 17.91
C GLY A 430 -18.94 -28.57 19.07
N THR A 431 -18.03 -28.76 20.02
CA THR A 431 -17.81 -27.79 21.09
C THR A 431 -17.18 -26.52 20.55
N THR A 432 -17.55 -25.38 21.13
CA THR A 432 -17.08 -24.07 20.70
C THR A 432 -16.35 -23.35 21.82
N LYS A 433 -15.21 -22.73 21.51
CA LYS A 433 -14.44 -21.88 22.42
C LYS A 433 -14.25 -20.51 21.79
N GLU A 434 -14.58 -19.46 22.54
CA GLU A 434 -14.34 -18.08 22.13
C GLU A 434 -13.15 -17.48 22.90
N GLU A 435 -12.27 -16.76 22.21
CA GLU A 435 -11.17 -16.04 22.81
C GLU A 435 -10.93 -14.69 22.11
N MET A 436 -10.49 -13.69 22.87
CA MET A 436 -10.19 -12.36 22.32
C MET A 436 -8.75 -12.34 21.79
N ILE A 437 -8.57 -12.05 20.51
CA ILE A 437 -7.25 -11.94 19.87
C ILE A 437 -6.57 -10.68 20.41
N ARG A 438 -5.64 -10.83 21.36
CA ARG A 438 -4.78 -9.71 21.78
C ARG A 438 -3.88 -9.32 20.61
N ARG A 439 -4.14 -8.14 20.04
CA ARG A 439 -3.25 -7.51 19.03
C ARG A 439 -2.03 -6.88 19.66
#